data_AF-A0A0B1S1E5-F1
#
_entry.id   AF-A0A0B1S1E5-F1
#
_cell.length_a   1.000
_cell.length_b   1.000
_cell.length_c   1.000
_cell.angle_alpha   90.00
_cell.angle_beta   90.00
_cell.angle_gamma   90.00
#
_symmetry.space_group_name_H-M   'P 1'
#
loop_
_entity.id
_entity.type
_entity.pdbx_description
1 polymer ?
#
loop_
_entity_poly.entity_id
_entity_poly.type
_entity_poly.pdbx_seq_one_letter_code
_entity_poly.pdbx_strand_id
1 'polypeptide(L)' 'MVAFVRASTPPRLISFDEKIFRQKDKYELKSKMGPLNNEWILTVKNVQEVDRGNYSCQVNADPVLSATAELDIKSELS' A
#
# COMPACT_ATOMS: atom_id res chain seq x y z
N MET A 1 3.21 12.33 7.47
CA MET A 1 1.92 11.63 7.37
C MET A 1 1.89 10.85 6.06
N VAL A 2 1.69 9.53 6.13
CA VAL A 2 1.77 8.63 4.98
C VAL A 2 0.48 7.84 4.83
N ALA A 3 -0.02 7.70 3.61
CA ALA A 3 -1.21 6.92 3.29
C ALA A 3 -0.90 5.88 2.22
N PHE A 4 -1.42 4.67 2.40
CA PHE A 4 -1.48 3.68 1.34
C PHE A 4 -2.89 3.60 0.77
N VAL A 5 -2.99 3.58 -0.56
CA VAL A 5 -4.27 3.49 -1.27
C VAL A 5 -4.19 2.43 -2.37
N ARG A 6 -5.32 1.76 -2.66
CA ARG A 6 -5.51 1.15 -3.98
C ARG A 6 -5.89 2.27 -4.95
N ALA A 7 -5.14 2.40 -6.03
CA ALA A 7 -5.31 3.42 -7.07
C ALA A 7 -6.37 3.05 -8.13
N SER A 8 -7.32 2.18 -7.77
CA SER A 8 -8.54 1.97 -8.55
C SER A 8 -9.39 3.24 -8.61
N THR A 9 -10.35 3.33 -9.54
CA THR A 9 -11.31 4.45 -9.58
C THR A 9 -12.68 4.01 -9.01
N PRO A 10 -13.17 4.58 -7.88
CA PRO A 10 -12.53 5.58 -7.03
C PRO A 10 -11.39 5.00 -6.15
N PRO A 11 -10.40 5.82 -5.73
CA PRO A 11 -9.31 5.36 -4.87
C PRO A 11 -9.83 4.84 -3.53
N ARG A 12 -9.24 3.74 -3.04
CA ARG A 12 -9.64 3.12 -1.78
C ARG A 12 -8.51 3.24 -0.77
N LEU A 13 -8.75 3.98 0.31
CA LEU A 13 -7.82 4.11 1.43
C LEU A 13 -7.62 2.76 2.12
N ILE A 14 -6.36 2.34 2.24
CA ILE A 14 -5.93 1.13 2.96
C ILE A 14 -5.50 1.51 4.38
N SER A 15 -4.53 2.41 4.47
CA SER A 15 -4.00 2.92 5.73
C SER A 15 -3.71 4.42 5.66
N PHE A 16 -3.67 5.04 6.83
CA PHE A 16 -3.25 6.41 7.03
C PHE A 16 -2.53 6.49 8.37
N ASP A 17 -1.29 6.98 8.33
CA ASP A 17 -0.30 6.78 9.38
C ASP A 17 -0.30 5.33 9.87
N GLU A 18 -0.13 5.09 11.17
CA GLU A 18 0.05 3.75 11.76
C GLU A 18 -1.26 2.91 11.79
N LYS A 19 -2.33 3.37 11.14
CA LYS A 19 -3.67 2.75 11.22
C LYS A 19 -4.12 2.19 9.88
N ILE A 20 -4.51 0.91 9.90
CA ILE A 20 -5.20 0.23 8.80
C ILE A 20 -6.72 0.39 8.97
N PHE A 21 -7.40 0.86 7.93
CA PHE A 21 -8.85 1.10 7.92
C PHE A 21 -9.65 -0.02 7.26
N ARG A 22 -9.04 -0.75 6.32
CA ARG A 22 -9.70 -1.83 5.56
C ARG A 22 -8.89 -3.12 5.61
N GLN A 23 -9.59 -4.26 5.65
CA GLN A 23 -9.01 -5.60 5.55
C GLN A 23 -7.78 -5.80 6.45
N LYS A 24 -7.93 -5.63 7.77
CA LYS A 24 -6.82 -5.71 8.74
C LYS A 24 -6.09 -7.06 8.74
N ASP A 25 -6.80 -8.13 8.39
CA ASP A 25 -6.18 -9.46 8.26
C ASP A 25 -5.42 -9.63 6.95
N LYS A 26 -5.70 -8.79 5.94
CA LYS A 26 -5.07 -8.80 4.62
C LYS A 26 -3.80 -7.98 4.58
N TYR A 27 -3.79 -6.83 5.23
CA TYR A 27 -2.67 -5.91 5.19
C TYR A 27 -1.89 -5.93 6.51
N GLU A 28 -0.57 -5.83 6.42
CA GLU A 28 0.30 -5.53 7.55
C GLU A 28 1.05 -4.23 7.23
N LEU A 29 1.17 -3.34 8.21
CA LEU A 29 1.83 -2.06 8.06
C LEU A 29 2.99 -1.97 9.03
N LYS A 30 4.18 -1.67 8.51
CA LYS A 30 5.36 -1.33 9.30
C LYS A 30 5.77 0.09 8.98
N SER A 31 5.84 0.93 10.01
CA SER A 31 6.24 2.34 9.92
C SER A 31 7.60 2.54 10.56
N LYS A 32 8.25 3.66 10.24
CA LYS A 32 9.53 4.06 10.86
C LYS A 32 10.62 2.99 10.67
N MET A 33 10.61 2.36 9.50
CA MET A 33 11.63 1.40 9.09
C MET A 33 12.87 2.13 8.54
N GLY A 34 13.94 1.38 8.28
CA GLY A 34 15.17 1.89 7.68
C GLY A 34 16.09 2.65 8.64
N PRO A 35 17.32 3.01 8.21
CA PRO A 35 18.32 3.64 9.07
C PRO A 35 17.93 5.05 9.54
N LEU A 36 17.00 5.71 8.83
CA LEU A 36 16.53 7.07 9.14
C LEU A 36 15.10 7.08 9.73
N ASN A 37 14.50 5.92 10.02
CA ASN A 37 13.12 5.79 10.52
C ASN A 37 12.07 6.50 9.64
N ASN A 38 12.32 6.58 8.33
CA ASN A 38 11.47 7.29 7.37
C ASN A 38 10.83 6.35 6.33
N GLU A 39 11.01 5.04 6.46
CA GLU A 39 10.43 4.06 5.55
C GLU A 39 9.09 3.53 6.08
N TRP A 40 8.19 3.29 5.14
CA TRP A 40 6.86 2.74 5.37
C TRP A 40 6.66 1.55 4.43
N ILE A 41 6.28 0.41 5.00
CA ILE A 41 6.11 -0.85 4.27
C ILE A 41 4.70 -1.34 4.48
N LEU A 42 3.96 -1.49 3.37
CA LEU A 42 2.68 -2.19 3.33
C LEU A 42 2.91 -3.59 2.77
N THR A 43 2.64 -4.60 3.57
CA THR A 43 2.66 -6.00 3.14
C THR A 43 1.23 -6.47 2.85
N VAL A 44 1.01 -7.04 1.66
CA VAL A 44 -0.23 -7.73 1.30
C VAL A 44 -0.06 -9.22 1.60
N LYS A 45 -0.78 -9.73 2.62
CA LYS A 45 -0.70 -11.14 3.05
C LYS A 45 -1.56 -12.04 2.16
N ASN A 46 -1.13 -13.31 1.99
CA ASN A 46 -1.87 -14.33 1.24
C ASN A 46 -2.37 -13.80 -0.12
N VAL A 47 -1.45 -13.33 -0.97
CA VAL A 47 -1.76 -12.66 -2.24
C VAL A 47 -2.61 -13.58 -3.15
N GLN A 48 -3.68 -13.04 -3.71
CA GLN A 48 -4.61 -13.71 -4.63
C GLN A 48 -4.85 -12.83 -5.85
N GLU A 49 -5.37 -13.37 -6.96
CA GLU A 49 -5.61 -12.60 -8.20
C GLU A 49 -6.42 -11.31 -7.99
N VAL A 50 -7.34 -11.27 -7.03
CA VAL A 50 -8.12 -10.07 -6.67
C VAL A 50 -7.28 -8.94 -6.04
N ASP A 51 -6.02 -9.22 -5.71
CA ASP A 51 -5.04 -8.26 -5.20
C ASP A 51 -4.26 -7.54 -6.27
N ARG A 52 -4.25 -8.08 -7.49
CA ARG A 52 -3.62 -7.47 -8.65
C ARG A 52 -4.09 -6.03 -8.85
N GLY A 53 -3.16 -5.17 -9.25
CA GLY A 53 -3.45 -3.80 -9.68
C GLY A 53 -2.60 -2.75 -8.97
N ASN A 54 -2.99 -1.49 -9.14
CA ASN A 54 -2.18 -0.36 -8.71
C ASN A 54 -2.36 0.00 -7.23
N TYR A 55 -1.24 0.19 -6.54
CA TYR A 55 -1.15 0.69 -5.18
C TYR A 55 -0.32 1.96 -5.16
N SER A 56 -0.74 2.96 -4.40
CA SER A 56 0.03 4.20 -4.22
C SER A 56 0.40 4.42 -2.77
N CYS A 57 1.64 4.86 -2.55
CA CYS A 57 2.08 5.48 -1.32
C CYS A 57 2.00 7.00 -1.50
N GLN A 58 1.29 7.68 -0.60
CA GLN A 58 1.07 9.12 -0.63
C GLN A 58 1.64 9.76 0.63
N VAL A 59 2.35 10.86 0.48
CA VAL A 59 2.82 11.71 1.57
C VAL A 59 1.99 12.99 1.56
N ASN A 60 1.37 13.32 2.70
CA ASN A 60 0.63 14.56 2.83
C ASN A 60 1.61 15.74 2.87
N ALA A 61 1.80 16.35 1.70
CA ALA A 61 2.56 17.56 1.44
C ALA A 61 1.69 18.46 0.55
N ASP A 62 2.13 19.70 0.32
CA ASP A 62 1.49 20.62 -0.62
C ASP A 62 2.47 20.94 -1.76
N PRO A 63 2.28 20.37 -2.97
CA PRO A 63 1.24 19.41 -3.37
C PRO A 63 1.48 18.00 -2.81
N VAL A 64 0.44 17.15 -2.80
CA VAL A 64 0.55 15.76 -2.34
C VAL A 64 1.56 15.01 -3.20
N LEU A 65 2.54 14.39 -2.55
CA LEU A 65 3.51 13.53 -3.24
C LEU A 65 2.96 12.11 -3.29
N SER A 66 2.98 11.50 -4.46
CA SER A 66 2.45 10.15 -4.69
C SER A 66 3.38 9.33 -5.56
N ALA A 67 3.67 8.11 -5.13
CA ALA A 67 4.35 7.09 -5.93
C ALA A 67 3.42 5.89 -6.10
N THR A 68 3.22 5.44 -7.33
CA THR A 68 2.31 4.33 -7.67
C THR A 68 3.10 3.17 -8.26
N ALA A 69 2.78 1.95 -7.83
CA ALA A 69 3.33 0.71 -8.35
C ALA A 69 2.22 -0.29 -8.66
N GLU A 70 2.41 -1.11 -9.68
CA GLU A 70 1.52 -2.22 -10.01
C GLU A 70 1.94 -3.48 -9.25
N LEU A 71 1.01 -4.10 -8.55
CA LEU A 71 1.16 -5.47 -8.05
C LEU A 71 0.71 -6.42 -9.16
N ASP A 72 1.67 -6.98 -9.87
CA ASP A 72 1.47 -8.08 -10.81
C ASP A 72 1.64 -9.43 -10.10
N ILE A 73 0.75 -10.38 -10.39
CA ILE A 73 0.78 -11.73 -9.83
C ILE A 73 1.12 -12.68 -10.97
N LYS A 74 2.31 -13.28 -10.92
CA LYS A 74 2.69 -14.29 -11.91
C LYS A 74 2.06 -15.61 -11.50
N SER A 75 1.10 -16.08 -12.28
CA SER A 75 0.76 -17.50 -12.28
C SER A 75 1.94 -18.25 -12.89
N GLU A 76 2.53 -19.20 -12.17
CA GLU A 76 3.38 -20.19 -12.83
C GLU A 76 2.48 -20.98 -13.78
N LEU A 77 2.67 -20.77 -15.09
CA LEU A 77 2.09 -21.61 -16.11
C LEU A 77 2.52 -23.05 -15.81
N SER A 78 1.55 -23.88 -15.46
CA SER A 78 1.69 -25.33 -15.29
C SER A 78 1.87 -26.02 -16.64
#